data_AF-A0A839LHH0-F1
#
_entry.id   AF-A0A839LHH0-F1
#
_cell.length_a   1.000
_cell.length_b   1.000
_cell.length_c   1.000
_cell.angle_alpha   90.00
_cell.angle_beta   90.00
_cell.angle_gamma   90.00
#
_symmetry.space_group_name_H-M   'P 1'
#
loop_
_entity.id
_entity.type
_entity.pdbx_description
1 polymer ?
#
loop_
_entity_poly.entity_id
_entity_poly.type
_entity_poly.pdbx_seq_one_letter_code
_entity_poly.pdbx_strand_id
1 'polypeptide(L)'
;RTAQQEAAERREARLREIGRQLDEERALRDAAAASARQSKDLPYASSQRRGRLMGRSDPNPDLVAYGETWARKIQLDAASFERLRELLRQPHYDALVTVAVRADGSVESVSFVRSSGSPALDAAIERTVRDLAVYPPFPPALAKDYDVIEIRRSWHFDTAIRLN
;
A
#
# COMPACT_ATOMS: atom_id res chain seq x y z
N ARG A 1 48.98 -14.91 32.25
CA ARG A 1 48.63 -13.49 31.95
C ARG A 1 47.93 -13.33 30.59
N THR A 2 48.13 -14.22 29.62
CA THR A 2 47.56 -14.17 28.26
C THR A 2 46.05 -14.46 28.16
N ALA A 3 45.54 -15.47 28.90
CA ALA A 3 44.11 -15.84 28.83
C ALA A 3 43.12 -14.76 29.33
N GLN A 4 43.57 -13.86 30.22
CA GLN A 4 42.74 -12.73 30.70
C GLN A 4 42.68 -11.57 29.69
N GLN A 5 43.72 -11.41 28.85
CA GLN A 5 43.76 -10.39 27.81
C GLN A 5 42.86 -10.77 26.63
N GLU A 6 42.93 -12.01 26.14
CA GLU A 6 42.07 -12.49 25.06
C GLU A 6 40.58 -12.49 25.44
N ALA A 7 40.25 -12.79 26.69
CA ALA A 7 38.88 -12.73 27.19
C ALA A 7 38.37 -11.27 27.30
N ALA A 8 39.24 -10.30 27.57
CA ALA A 8 38.89 -8.88 27.56
C ALA A 8 38.64 -8.38 26.14
N GLU A 9 39.50 -8.75 25.18
CA GLU A 9 39.36 -8.38 23.77
C GLU A 9 38.11 -8.96 23.12
N ARG A 10 37.74 -10.21 23.43
CA ARG A 10 36.50 -10.84 22.96
C ARG A 10 35.25 -10.18 23.54
N ARG A 11 35.29 -9.76 24.81
CA ARG A 11 34.20 -8.98 25.43
C ARG A 11 34.06 -7.61 24.79
N GLU A 12 35.18 -6.94 24.52
CA GLU A 12 35.19 -5.62 23.90
C GLU A 12 34.74 -5.67 22.44
N ALA A 13 35.11 -6.72 21.70
CA ALA A 13 34.62 -6.97 20.34
C ALA A 13 33.09 -7.22 20.33
N ARG A 14 32.58 -8.03 21.26
CA ARG A 14 31.14 -8.30 21.38
C ARG A 14 30.33 -7.05 21.74
N LEU A 15 30.85 -6.19 22.63
CA LEU A 15 30.21 -4.92 22.99
C LEU A 15 30.17 -3.94 21.81
N ARG A 16 31.23 -3.88 20.99
CA ARG A 16 31.27 -3.07 19.77
C ARG A 16 30.30 -3.57 18.69
N GLU A 17 30.13 -4.89 18.56
CA GLU A 17 29.16 -5.47 17.64
C GLU A 17 27.71 -5.17 18.05
N ILE A 18 27.40 -5.30 19.34
CA ILE A 18 26.08 -4.94 19.89
C ILE A 18 25.80 -3.44 19.68
N GLY A 19 26.80 -2.57 19.89
CA GLY A 19 26.66 -1.14 19.61
C GLY A 19 26.30 -0.85 18.15
N ARG A 20 27.01 -1.48 17.19
CA ARG A 20 26.71 -1.33 15.76
C ARG A 20 25.31 -1.79 15.40
N GLN A 21 24.88 -2.95 15.91
CA GLN A 21 23.52 -3.45 15.65
C GLN A 21 22.44 -2.51 16.20
N LEU A 22 22.66 -1.91 17.38
CA LEU A 22 21.71 -0.96 17.97
C LEU A 22 21.64 0.36 17.19
N ASP A 23 22.77 0.84 16.67
CA ASP A 23 22.82 2.03 15.80
C ASP A 23 22.15 1.77 14.44
N GLU A 24 22.36 0.60 13.84
CA GLU A 24 21.68 0.18 12.60
C GLU A 24 20.17 0.05 12.79
N GLU A 25 19.71 -0.54 13.91
CA GLU A 25 18.29 -0.65 14.23
C GLU A 25 17.66 0.73 14.49
N ARG A 26 18.38 1.65 15.15
CA ARG A 26 17.94 3.04 15.30
C ARG A 26 17.86 3.75 13.96
N ALA A 27 18.86 3.62 13.10
CA ALA A 27 18.85 4.24 11.77
C ALA A 27 17.67 3.74 10.91
N LEU A 28 17.36 2.44 10.99
CA LEU A 28 16.19 1.85 10.33
C LEU A 28 14.87 2.39 10.90
N ARG A 29 14.76 2.50 12.22
CA ARG A 29 13.57 3.08 12.87
C ARG A 29 13.41 4.56 12.56
N ASP A 30 14.48 5.34 12.55
CA ASP A 30 14.47 6.75 12.19
C ASP A 30 14.14 6.94 10.71
N ALA A 31 14.66 6.10 9.81
CA ALA A 31 14.29 6.10 8.40
C ALA A 31 12.80 5.75 8.18
N ALA A 32 12.28 4.75 8.92
CA ALA A 32 10.87 4.39 8.88
C ALA A 32 9.97 5.50 9.47
N ALA A 33 10.39 6.14 10.56
CA ALA A 33 9.70 7.26 11.18
C ALA A 33 9.74 8.52 10.30
N ALA A 34 10.86 8.78 9.61
CA ALA A 34 11.00 9.88 8.65
C ALA A 34 10.11 9.65 7.43
N SER A 35 10.04 8.43 6.90
CA SER A 35 9.14 8.06 5.81
C SER A 35 7.65 8.18 6.21
N ALA A 36 7.32 7.80 7.45
CA ALA A 36 5.98 7.94 8.00
C ALA A 36 5.60 9.40 8.30
N ARG A 37 6.57 10.27 8.63
CA ARG A 37 6.35 11.72 8.78
C ARG A 37 6.23 12.40 7.42
N GLN A 38 7.07 12.07 6.44
CA GLN A 38 6.96 12.58 5.07
C GLN A 38 5.58 12.29 4.44
N SER A 39 5.01 11.12 4.71
CA SER A 39 3.66 10.77 4.25
C SER A 39 2.54 11.51 5.01
N LYS A 40 2.81 12.06 6.20
CA LYS A 40 1.85 12.75 7.07
C LYS A 40 1.94 14.28 6.99
N ASP A 41 3.10 14.82 6.62
CA ASP A 41 3.42 16.25 6.51
C ASP A 41 3.22 16.83 5.10
N LEU A 42 2.75 16.04 4.12
CA LEU A 42 2.29 16.61 2.85
C LEU A 42 0.97 17.34 3.09
N PRO A 43 0.94 18.70 3.04
CA PRO A 43 -0.32 19.39 2.97
C PRO A 43 -0.94 19.01 1.63
N TYR A 44 -2.09 18.34 1.67
CA TYR A 44 -2.86 17.96 0.49
C TYR A 44 -3.53 19.20 -0.14
N ALA A 45 -2.75 20.25 -0.39
CA ALA A 45 -3.04 21.30 -1.33
C ALA A 45 -2.31 20.98 -2.64
N SER A 46 -2.51 19.76 -3.15
CA SER A 46 -2.16 19.47 -4.54
C SER A 46 -3.05 20.36 -5.42
N SER A 47 -2.44 21.17 -6.29
CA SER A 47 -3.14 21.91 -7.35
C SER A 47 -3.92 21.02 -8.32
N GLN A 48 -3.72 19.71 -8.22
CA GLN A 48 -4.43 18.67 -8.97
C GLN A 48 -5.91 18.66 -8.55
N ARG A 49 -6.81 18.60 -9.52
CA ARG A 49 -8.23 18.43 -9.30
C ARG A 49 -8.49 16.98 -8.91
N ARG A 50 -8.94 16.73 -7.68
CA ARG A 50 -9.06 15.37 -7.14
C ARG A 50 -10.51 14.94 -6.96
N GLY A 51 -10.88 13.86 -7.65
CA GLY A 51 -12.15 13.18 -7.48
C GLY A 51 -12.07 12.12 -6.37
N ARG A 52 -13.21 11.81 -5.74
CA ARG A 52 -13.31 10.84 -4.64
C ARG A 52 -14.50 9.93 -4.85
N LEU A 53 -14.24 8.65 -5.09
CA LEU A 53 -15.26 7.61 -5.19
C LEU A 53 -15.24 6.73 -3.93
N MET A 54 -16.10 7.07 -2.97
CA MET A 54 -16.22 6.37 -1.68
C MET A 54 -17.29 5.29 -1.77
N GLY A 55 -16.89 4.05 -2.09
CA GLY A 55 -17.85 2.99 -2.45
C GLY A 55 -18.34 3.15 -3.90
N ARG A 56 -19.49 2.58 -4.25
CA ARG A 56 -19.90 2.38 -5.66
C ARG A 56 -20.85 3.44 -6.22
N SER A 57 -21.16 4.49 -5.48
CA SER A 57 -22.12 5.52 -5.91
C SER A 57 -21.49 6.91 -5.84
N ASP A 58 -21.76 7.71 -6.86
CA ASP A 58 -21.42 9.12 -6.95
C ASP A 58 -22.40 9.81 -7.92
N PRO A 59 -22.71 11.11 -7.77
CA PRO A 59 -23.50 11.85 -8.75
C PRO A 59 -22.87 11.90 -10.14
N ASN A 60 -21.55 11.74 -10.25
CA ASN A 60 -20.84 11.68 -11.52
C ASN A 60 -20.82 10.24 -12.09
N PRO A 61 -21.56 9.95 -13.18
CA PRO A 61 -21.62 8.60 -13.74
C PRO A 61 -20.29 8.14 -14.35
N ASP A 62 -19.46 9.05 -14.86
CA ASP A 62 -18.14 8.72 -15.42
C ASP A 62 -17.16 8.27 -14.32
N LEU A 63 -17.24 8.89 -13.14
CA LEU A 63 -16.46 8.50 -11.96
C LEU A 63 -16.84 7.08 -11.52
N VAL A 64 -18.14 6.78 -11.46
CA VAL A 64 -18.66 5.44 -11.13
C VAL A 64 -18.19 4.41 -12.17
N ALA A 65 -18.37 4.70 -13.46
CA ALA A 65 -17.98 3.79 -14.54
C ALA A 65 -16.47 3.48 -14.54
N TYR A 66 -15.65 4.49 -14.26
CA TYR A 66 -14.20 4.32 -14.12
C TYR A 66 -13.86 3.42 -12.92
N GLY A 67 -14.44 3.70 -11.75
CA GLY A 67 -14.24 2.90 -10.55
C GLY A 67 -14.66 1.44 -10.71
N GLU A 68 -15.77 1.18 -11.41
CA GLU A 68 -16.22 -0.18 -11.72
C GLU A 68 -15.28 -0.89 -12.71
N THR A 69 -14.75 -0.18 -13.71
CA THR A 69 -13.77 -0.74 -14.65
C THR A 69 -12.47 -1.11 -13.93
N TRP A 70 -11.98 -0.21 -13.07
CA TRP A 70 -10.82 -0.45 -12.22
C TRP A 70 -11.03 -1.68 -11.31
N ALA A 71 -12.18 -1.74 -10.60
CA ALA A 71 -12.49 -2.84 -9.71
C ALA A 71 -12.62 -4.17 -10.47
N ARG A 72 -13.26 -4.16 -11.64
CA ARG A 72 -13.39 -5.35 -12.49
C ARG A 72 -12.03 -5.89 -12.94
N LYS A 73 -11.08 -5.02 -13.29
CA LYS A 73 -9.71 -5.45 -13.67
C LYS A 73 -9.03 -6.23 -12.54
N ILE A 74 -9.16 -5.79 -11.29
CA ILE A 74 -8.59 -6.49 -10.13
C ILE A 74 -9.32 -7.82 -9.88
N GLN A 75 -10.66 -7.82 -9.91
CA GLN A 75 -11.45 -9.01 -9.61
C GLN A 75 -11.29 -10.12 -10.66
N LEU A 76 -10.95 -9.78 -11.91
CA LEU A 76 -10.70 -10.74 -12.98
C LEU A 76 -9.27 -11.29 -13.00
N ASP A 77 -8.34 -10.73 -12.20
CA ASP A 77 -6.95 -11.19 -12.17
C ASP A 77 -6.79 -12.42 -11.26
N ALA A 78 -7.07 -13.59 -11.82
CA ALA A 78 -6.95 -14.87 -11.11
C ALA A 78 -5.53 -15.14 -10.57
N ALA A 79 -4.51 -14.62 -11.26
CA ALA A 79 -3.11 -14.77 -10.85
C ALA A 79 -2.83 -14.06 -9.51
N SER A 80 -3.41 -12.88 -9.27
CA SER A 80 -3.29 -12.19 -7.99
C SER A 80 -3.97 -12.98 -6.88
N PHE A 81 -5.18 -13.49 -7.12
CA PHE A 81 -5.89 -14.31 -6.13
C PHE A 81 -5.08 -15.53 -5.70
N GLU A 82 -4.46 -16.26 -6.65
CA GLU A 82 -3.64 -17.42 -6.30
C GLU A 82 -2.44 -17.05 -5.41
N ARG A 83 -1.81 -15.88 -5.63
CA ARG A 83 -0.72 -15.39 -4.76
C ARG A 83 -1.19 -15.07 -3.36
N LEU A 84 -2.42 -14.59 -3.21
CA LEU A 84 -3.02 -14.24 -1.91
C LEU A 84 -3.50 -15.49 -1.14
N ARG A 85 -3.79 -16.60 -1.84
CA ARG A 85 -4.46 -17.79 -1.29
C ARG A 85 -3.82 -18.36 -0.03
N GLU A 86 -2.50 -18.40 0.05
CA GLU A 86 -1.79 -18.89 1.24
C GLU A 86 -1.94 -17.93 2.43
N LEU A 87 -1.90 -16.62 2.17
CA LEU A 87 -2.04 -15.57 3.19
C LEU A 87 -3.45 -15.56 3.78
N LEU A 88 -4.45 -15.91 2.98
CA LEU A 88 -5.86 -15.99 3.40
C LEU A 88 -6.14 -17.17 4.34
N ARG A 89 -5.22 -18.13 4.50
CA ARG A 89 -5.35 -19.22 5.48
C ARG A 89 -5.17 -18.73 6.92
N GLN A 90 -4.51 -17.59 7.09
CA GLN A 90 -4.31 -16.96 8.39
C GLN A 90 -5.52 -16.07 8.74
N PRO A 91 -5.80 -15.83 10.03
CA PRO A 91 -6.84 -14.90 10.45
C PRO A 91 -6.61 -13.51 9.83
N HIS A 92 -7.66 -12.97 9.21
CA HIS A 92 -7.65 -11.65 8.59
C HIS A 92 -9.06 -11.05 8.60
N TYR A 93 -9.14 -9.76 8.32
CA TYR A 93 -10.36 -8.98 8.17
C TYR A 93 -10.43 -8.36 6.79
N ASP A 94 -11.62 -7.91 6.39
CA ASP A 94 -11.78 -7.13 5.16
C ASP A 94 -11.02 -5.80 5.26
N ALA A 95 -10.10 -5.58 4.34
CA ALA A 95 -9.33 -4.34 4.28
C ALA A 95 -10.13 -3.24 3.59
N LEU A 96 -10.06 -2.01 4.12
CA LEU A 96 -10.63 -0.83 3.47
C LEU A 96 -9.48 -0.01 2.88
N VAL A 97 -9.39 0.00 1.56
CA VAL A 97 -8.22 0.54 0.84
C VAL A 97 -8.66 1.69 -0.06
N THR A 98 -7.88 2.78 -0.05
CA THR A 98 -8.01 3.89 -1.00
C THR A 98 -6.83 3.87 -1.95
N VAL A 99 -7.13 3.80 -3.25
CA VAL A 99 -6.13 3.86 -4.33
C VAL A 99 -6.30 5.18 -5.09
N ALA A 100 -5.24 5.97 -5.17
CA ALA A 100 -5.20 7.17 -5.99
C ALA A 100 -4.66 6.82 -7.38
N VAL A 101 -5.47 7.03 -8.42
CA VAL A 101 -5.12 6.78 -9.82
C VAL A 101 -5.03 8.13 -10.54
N ARG A 102 -3.97 8.36 -11.31
CA ARG A 102 -3.78 9.56 -12.12
C ARG A 102 -4.56 9.48 -13.44
N ALA A 103 -4.75 10.62 -14.09
CA ALA A 103 -5.44 10.69 -15.39
C ALA A 103 -4.80 9.83 -16.51
N ASP A 104 -3.50 9.55 -16.42
CA ASP A 104 -2.79 8.65 -17.34
C ASP A 104 -2.96 7.15 -17.02
N GLY A 105 -3.69 6.81 -15.94
CA GLY A 105 -3.91 5.45 -15.49
C GLY A 105 -2.82 4.87 -14.58
N SER A 106 -1.80 5.67 -14.23
CA SER A 106 -0.78 5.29 -13.25
C SER A 106 -1.31 5.38 -11.82
N VAL A 107 -0.78 4.55 -10.92
CA VAL A 107 -1.13 4.60 -9.50
C VAL A 107 -0.23 5.63 -8.80
N GLU A 108 -0.85 6.67 -8.25
CA GLU A 108 -0.17 7.68 -7.43
C GLU A 108 0.12 7.13 -6.02
N SER A 109 -0.86 6.51 -5.38
CA SER A 109 -0.71 5.98 -4.02
C SER A 109 -1.72 4.87 -3.69
N VAL A 110 -1.37 4.07 -2.69
CA VAL A 110 -2.24 3.06 -2.07
C VAL A 110 -2.19 3.30 -0.57
N SER A 111 -3.35 3.41 0.08
CA SER A 111 -3.46 3.68 1.51
C SER A 111 -4.54 2.82 2.16
N PHE A 112 -4.25 2.32 3.36
CA PHE A 112 -5.18 1.50 4.13
C PHE A 112 -5.92 2.37 5.14
N VAL A 113 -7.22 2.54 4.94
CA VAL A 113 -8.13 3.14 5.94
C VAL A 113 -8.39 2.14 7.07
N ARG A 114 -8.47 0.86 6.71
CA ARG A 114 -8.49 -0.27 7.64
C ARG A 114 -7.59 -1.38 7.08
N SER A 115 -6.61 -1.79 7.88
CA SER A 115 -5.75 -2.94 7.58
C SER A 115 -6.54 -4.25 7.64
N SER A 116 -6.10 -5.26 6.89
CA SER A 116 -6.62 -6.63 7.01
C SER A 116 -6.24 -7.31 8.34
N GLY A 117 -5.36 -6.72 9.14
CA GLY A 117 -4.79 -7.32 10.34
C GLY A 117 -3.60 -8.25 10.05
N SER A 118 -3.27 -8.50 8.77
CA SER A 118 -2.09 -9.25 8.34
C SER A 118 -1.17 -8.36 7.49
N PRO A 119 0.03 -8.00 7.99
CA PRO A 119 0.97 -7.18 7.21
C PRO A 119 1.38 -7.81 5.88
N ALA A 120 1.45 -9.15 5.83
CA ALA A 120 1.76 -9.87 4.59
C ALA A 120 0.62 -9.75 3.57
N LEU A 121 -0.64 -9.81 4.04
CA LEU A 121 -1.81 -9.65 3.18
C LEU A 121 -1.93 -8.20 2.68
N ASP A 122 -1.72 -7.21 3.55
CA ASP A 122 -1.72 -5.79 3.16
C ASP A 122 -0.63 -5.50 2.10
N ALA A 123 0.59 -6.00 2.29
CA ALA A 123 1.66 -5.86 1.30
C ALA A 123 1.31 -6.54 -0.03
N ALA A 124 0.64 -7.69 0.01
CA ALA A 124 0.17 -8.40 -1.18
C ALA A 124 -0.95 -7.65 -1.91
N ILE A 125 -1.88 -7.01 -1.19
CA ILE A 125 -2.90 -6.13 -1.78
C ILE A 125 -2.24 -4.93 -2.48
N GLU A 126 -1.31 -4.26 -1.81
CA GLU A 126 -0.59 -3.12 -2.37
C GLU A 126 0.19 -3.52 -3.63
N ARG A 127 0.87 -4.66 -3.59
CA ARG A 127 1.56 -5.24 -4.75
C ARG A 127 0.59 -5.58 -5.87
N THR A 128 -0.58 -6.14 -5.58
CA THR A 128 -1.60 -6.46 -6.59
C THR A 128 -2.05 -5.21 -7.35
N VAL A 129 -2.31 -4.12 -6.64
CA VAL A 129 -2.68 -2.84 -7.25
C VAL A 129 -1.55 -2.30 -8.15
N ARG A 130 -0.29 -2.41 -7.71
CA ARG A 130 0.87 -1.94 -8.50
C ARG A 130 1.22 -2.84 -9.68
N ASP A 131 1.14 -4.15 -9.54
CA ASP A 131 1.39 -5.10 -10.64
C ASP A 131 0.37 -4.90 -11.78
N LEU A 132 -0.84 -4.46 -11.43
CA LEU A 132 -1.90 -4.12 -12.36
C LEU A 132 -1.87 -2.64 -12.82
N ALA A 133 -0.88 -1.86 -12.38
CA ALA A 133 -0.75 -0.41 -12.63
C ALA A 133 -0.34 -0.11 -14.08
N VAL A 134 -1.32 -0.30 -14.96
CA VAL A 134 -1.54 0.38 -16.23
C VAL A 134 -3.07 0.35 -16.39
N TYR A 135 -3.78 1.12 -15.56
CA TYR A 135 -5.23 1.22 -15.69
C TYR A 135 -5.57 2.03 -16.94
N PRO A 136 -6.78 1.89 -17.49
CA PRO A 136 -7.19 2.76 -18.58
C PRO A 136 -6.99 4.24 -18.19
N PRO A 137 -6.48 5.09 -19.10
CA PRO A 137 -6.46 6.53 -18.86
C PRO A 137 -7.89 7.04 -18.66
N PHE A 138 -8.03 8.20 -18.03
CA PHE A 138 -9.34 8.78 -17.79
C PHE A 138 -10.01 9.14 -19.11
N PRO A 139 -11.31 8.81 -19.29
CA PRO A 139 -12.05 9.28 -20.46
C PRO A 139 -12.08 10.82 -20.47
N PRO A 140 -12.20 11.48 -21.63
CA PRO A 140 -12.10 12.93 -21.74
C PRO A 140 -13.04 13.70 -20.80
N ALA A 141 -14.26 13.20 -20.58
CA ALA A 141 -15.22 13.80 -19.64
C ALA A 141 -14.67 13.85 -18.21
N LEU A 142 -13.99 12.78 -17.79
CA LEU A 142 -13.42 12.66 -16.45
C LEU A 142 -12.09 13.40 -16.32
N ALA A 143 -11.22 13.32 -17.33
CA ALA A 143 -9.93 14.02 -17.39
C ALA A 143 -10.08 15.56 -17.44
N LYS A 144 -11.22 16.05 -17.94
CA LYS A 144 -11.57 17.46 -17.90
C LYS A 144 -11.69 17.98 -16.47
N ASP A 145 -12.24 17.17 -15.56
CA ASP A 145 -12.60 17.61 -14.22
C ASP A 145 -11.62 17.10 -13.15
N TYR A 146 -10.90 16.01 -13.41
CA TYR A 146 -10.00 15.38 -12.45
C TYR A 146 -8.66 14.99 -13.04
N ASP A 147 -7.60 15.31 -12.32
CA ASP A 147 -6.23 14.89 -12.61
C ASP A 147 -5.87 13.61 -11.82
N VAL A 148 -6.56 13.37 -10.70
CA VAL A 148 -6.41 12.18 -9.85
C VAL A 148 -7.77 11.77 -9.28
N ILE A 149 -8.04 10.46 -9.18
CA ILE A 149 -9.23 9.92 -8.52
C ILE A 149 -8.81 9.00 -7.39
N GLU A 150 -9.36 9.24 -6.20
CA GLU A 150 -9.28 8.32 -5.06
C GLU A 150 -10.44 7.34 -5.10
N ILE A 151 -10.15 6.06 -5.33
CA ILE A 151 -11.13 4.98 -5.33
C ILE A 151 -11.00 4.23 -4.00
N ARG A 152 -12.03 4.26 -3.17
CA ARG A 152 -12.08 3.51 -1.92
C ARG A 152 -12.97 2.29 -2.04
N ARG A 153 -12.45 1.11 -1.71
CA ARG A 153 -13.19 -0.16 -1.71
C ARG A 153 -12.85 -1.02 -0.50
N SER A 154 -13.83 -1.79 -0.07
CA SER A 154 -13.65 -2.89 0.86
C SER A 154 -13.24 -4.14 0.08
N TRP A 155 -12.07 -4.69 0.43
CA TRP A 155 -11.51 -5.90 -0.15
C TRP A 155 -11.98 -7.11 0.65
N HIS A 156 -12.78 -7.94 -0.02
CA HIS A 156 -13.27 -9.20 0.53
C HIS A 156 -12.61 -10.35 -0.22
N PHE A 157 -12.29 -11.42 0.50
CA PHE A 157 -11.64 -12.59 -0.05
C PHE A 157 -12.49 -13.82 0.25
N ASP A 158 -13.01 -14.47 -0.78
CA ASP A 158 -13.72 -15.75 -0.67
C ASP A 158 -13.10 -16.82 -1.59
N THR A 159 -13.79 -17.20 -2.66
CA THR A 159 -13.25 -17.96 -3.78
C THR A 159 -12.56 -17.06 -4.81
N ALA A 160 -12.71 -15.74 -4.68
CA ALA A 160 -12.01 -14.73 -5.47
C ALA A 160 -11.82 -13.43 -4.68
N ILE A 161 -11.14 -12.46 -5.29
CA ILE A 161 -11.11 -11.07 -4.80
C ILE A 161 -12.44 -10.41 -5.15
N ARG A 162 -13.10 -9.75 -4.18
CA ARG A 162 -14.28 -8.91 -4.41
C ARG A 162 -14.09 -7.51 -3.83
N LEU A 163 -14.45 -6.51 -4.62
CA LEU A 163 -14.33 -5.08 -4.28
C LEU A 163 -15.72 -4.47 -4.13
N ASN A 164 -16.09 -4.13 -2.90
CA ASN A 164 -17.38 -3.50 -2.56
C ASN A 164 -17.24 -2.00 -2.26
#